data_AF-A0A9D2S3I1-F1
#
_entry.id   AF-A0A9D2S3I1-F1
#
_cell.length_a   1.000
_cell.length_b   1.000
_cell.length_c   1.000
_cell.angle_alpha   90.00
_cell.angle_beta   90.00
_cell.angle_gamma   90.00
#
_symmetry.space_group_name_H-M   'P 1'
#
loop_
_entity.id
_entity.type
_entity.pdbx_description
1 polymer ?
#
loop_
_entity_poly.entity_id
_entity_poly.type
_entity_poly.pdbx_seq_one_letter_code
_entity_poly.pdbx_strand_id
1 'polypeptide(L)'
;MYGVSKITSEPDIMLTTFPGAQYSAQSLAEHLEVFAKAGIVVDMICQSAPRGAEVDFSFTTSYANLPAVMAALPEAAKAHPPLISGGYSKVNLFGEEMVTSCGVAARALRALAGAGVEIALITTSDLDISLLVRQQDEDTALEVLREAFAL
;
A
#
# COMPACT_ATOMS: atom_id res chain seq x y z
N MET A 1 24.88 -1.96 9.75
CA MET A 1 23.60 -2.59 9.39
C MET A 1 22.57 -1.48 9.31
N TYR A 2 21.79 -1.36 8.23
CA TYR A 2 20.90 -0.20 8.00
C TYR A 2 19.51 -0.40 8.59
N GLY A 3 19.43 -1.05 9.76
CA GLY A 3 18.17 -1.33 10.44
C GLY A 3 17.33 -2.48 9.87
N VAL A 4 17.38 -2.72 8.55
CA VAL A 4 16.61 -3.76 7.87
C VAL A 4 17.23 -5.14 8.08
N SER A 5 16.45 -6.09 8.56
CA SER A 5 16.84 -7.48 8.79
C SER A 5 16.14 -8.46 7.85
N LYS A 6 15.01 -8.06 7.24
CA LYS A 6 14.21 -8.93 6.37
C LYS A 6 13.53 -8.13 5.27
N ILE A 7 13.53 -8.69 4.06
CA ILE A 7 12.75 -8.19 2.93
C ILE A 7 11.84 -9.32 2.43
N THR A 8 10.54 -9.05 2.36
CA THR A 8 9.53 -10.00 1.87
C THR A 8 8.68 -9.36 0.78
N SER A 9 8.09 -10.19 -0.09
CA SER A 9 7.04 -9.77 -1.01
C SER A 9 5.75 -10.55 -0.78
N GLU A 10 4.64 -9.91 -1.10
CA GLU A 10 3.32 -10.51 -1.22
C GLU A 10 2.73 -10.09 -2.58
N PRO A 11 2.58 -11.02 -3.54
CA PRO A 11 2.01 -10.73 -4.86
C PRO A 11 0.47 -10.69 -4.80
N ASP A 12 -0.15 -10.48 -5.96
CA ASP A 12 -1.60 -10.55 -6.16
C ASP A 12 -2.36 -9.56 -5.24
N ILE A 13 -1.87 -8.33 -5.19
CA ILE A 13 -2.48 -7.23 -4.42
C ILE A 13 -3.33 -6.35 -5.33
N MET A 14 -4.48 -5.94 -4.81
CA MET A 14 -5.39 -4.98 -5.41
C MET A 14 -5.43 -3.70 -4.58
N LEU A 15 -5.25 -2.56 -5.23
CA LEU A 15 -5.38 -1.22 -4.67
C LEU A 15 -6.78 -0.67 -4.94
N THR A 16 -7.45 -0.21 -3.89
CA THR A 16 -8.70 0.55 -3.97
C THR A 16 -8.46 1.94 -3.44
N THR A 17 -8.85 2.97 -4.20
CA THR A 17 -8.69 4.38 -3.85
C THR A 17 -10.00 5.12 -3.98
N PHE A 18 -10.39 5.85 -2.94
CA PHE A 18 -11.46 6.83 -2.95
C PHE A 18 -10.83 8.23 -3.11
N PRO A 19 -10.77 8.76 -4.35
CA PRO A 19 -10.21 10.09 -4.58
C PRO A 19 -11.15 11.16 -4.05
N GLY A 20 -10.61 12.17 -3.37
CA GLY A 20 -11.41 13.29 -2.84
C GLY A 20 -12.47 12.85 -1.83
N ALA A 21 -12.23 11.77 -1.08
CA ALA A 21 -13.11 11.34 0.01
C ALA A 21 -13.25 12.46 1.05
N GLN A 22 -14.42 12.57 1.67
CA GLN A 22 -14.64 13.61 2.67
C GLN A 22 -13.70 13.39 3.87
N TYR A 23 -13.02 14.46 4.29
CA TYR A 23 -12.16 14.46 5.46
C TYR A 23 -13.01 14.43 6.75
N SER A 24 -13.54 13.25 7.07
CA SER A 24 -14.25 12.98 8.32
C SER A 24 -14.08 11.51 8.70
N ALA A 25 -13.99 11.23 10.01
CA ALA A 25 -13.88 9.84 10.49
C ALA A 25 -15.09 9.00 10.09
N GLN A 26 -16.28 9.62 10.02
CA GLN A 26 -17.50 8.97 9.56
C GLN A 26 -17.39 8.52 8.10
N SER A 27 -16.94 9.39 7.19
CA SER A 27 -16.79 9.04 5.78
C SER A 27 -15.80 7.88 5.59
N LEU A 28 -14.65 7.92 6.27
CA LEU A 28 -13.64 6.86 6.18
C LEU A 28 -14.16 5.53 6.73
N ALA A 29 -14.93 5.55 7.82
CA ALA A 29 -15.57 4.36 8.37
C ALA A 29 -16.60 3.78 7.38
N GLU A 30 -17.47 4.60 6.83
CA GLU A 30 -18.48 4.18 5.83
C GLU A 30 -17.82 3.50 4.62
N HIS A 31 -16.68 4.02 4.14
CA HIS A 31 -15.92 3.39 3.06
C HIS A 31 -15.43 1.99 3.43
N LEU A 32 -14.86 1.78 4.61
CA LEU A 32 -14.34 0.47 5.03
C LEU A 32 -15.45 -0.52 5.44
N GLU A 33 -16.54 -0.03 6.02
CA GLU A 33 -17.66 -0.85 6.47
C GLU A 33 -18.29 -1.65 5.32
N VAL A 34 -18.37 -1.08 4.13
CA VAL A 34 -18.89 -1.77 2.93
C VAL A 34 -18.07 -3.04 2.63
N PHE A 35 -16.75 -2.96 2.73
CA PHE A 35 -15.86 -4.10 2.49
C PHE A 35 -15.86 -5.09 3.67
N ALA A 36 -15.94 -4.58 4.90
CA ALA A 36 -16.06 -5.42 6.09
C ALA A 36 -17.34 -6.26 6.08
N LYS A 37 -18.48 -5.67 5.69
CA LYS A 37 -19.77 -6.39 5.53
C LYS A 37 -19.71 -7.47 4.45
N ALA A 38 -18.86 -7.29 3.44
CA ALA A 38 -18.59 -8.27 2.40
C ALA A 38 -17.56 -9.35 2.81
N GLY A 39 -17.03 -9.31 4.04
CA GLY A 39 -16.06 -10.29 4.54
C GLY A 39 -14.64 -10.09 3.97
N ILE A 40 -14.34 -8.89 3.48
CA ILE A 40 -13.06 -8.59 2.81
C ILE A 40 -12.08 -8.05 3.85
N VAL A 41 -10.92 -8.70 3.95
CA VAL A 41 -9.81 -8.25 4.81
C VAL A 41 -9.02 -7.17 4.07
N VAL A 42 -8.82 -6.04 4.74
CA VAL A 42 -7.99 -4.92 4.29
C VAL A 42 -6.60 -5.00 4.94
N ASP A 43 -5.56 -4.63 4.19
CA ASP A 43 -4.15 -4.64 4.64
C ASP A 43 -3.56 -3.23 4.76
N MET A 44 -2.90 -2.71 3.72
CA MET A 44 -2.31 -1.37 3.76
C MET A 44 -3.45 -0.35 3.78
N ILE A 45 -3.40 0.63 4.68
CA ILE A 45 -4.29 1.80 4.67
C ILE A 45 -3.42 3.04 4.57
N CYS A 46 -3.71 3.89 3.59
CA CYS A 46 -2.97 5.11 3.33
C CYS A 46 -3.95 6.25 3.07
N GLN A 47 -3.80 7.31 3.84
CA GLN A 47 -4.58 8.54 3.70
C GLN A 47 -3.62 9.68 3.38
N SER A 48 -3.93 10.45 2.34
CA SER A 48 -3.20 11.69 2.10
C SER A 48 -3.39 12.69 3.24
N ALA A 49 -2.51 13.68 3.31
CA ALA A 49 -2.81 14.89 4.07
C ALA A 49 -4.10 15.53 3.52
N PRO A 50 -4.96 16.11 4.38
CA PRO A 50 -6.17 16.78 3.95
C PRO A 50 -5.87 17.96 3.02
N ARG A 51 -6.65 18.08 1.94
CA ARG A 51 -6.72 19.25 1.06
C ARG A 51 -8.08 19.90 1.24
N GLY A 52 -8.18 20.84 2.18
CA GLY A 52 -9.46 21.41 2.58
C GLY A 52 -10.34 20.36 3.25
N ALA A 53 -11.49 20.05 2.65
CA ALA A 53 -12.44 19.05 3.16
C ALA A 53 -12.26 17.66 2.53
N GLU A 54 -11.19 17.43 1.76
CA GLU A 54 -10.98 16.21 0.98
C GLU A 54 -9.66 15.52 1.36
N VAL A 55 -9.64 14.19 1.25
CA VAL A 55 -8.45 13.33 1.34
C VAL A 55 -8.50 12.29 0.24
N ASP A 56 -7.34 11.85 -0.24
CA ASP A 56 -7.28 10.62 -1.02
C ASP A 56 -7.11 9.46 -0.03
N PHE A 57 -8.07 8.54 -0.02
CA PHE A 57 -8.10 7.41 0.90
C PHE A 57 -7.94 6.10 0.15
N SER A 58 -6.84 5.40 0.39
CA SER A 58 -6.49 4.18 -0.32
C SER A 58 -6.26 3.02 0.62
N PHE A 59 -6.60 1.82 0.17
CA PHE A 59 -6.23 0.61 0.86
C PHE A 59 -6.00 -0.57 -0.07
N THR A 60 -5.32 -1.60 0.42
CA THR A 60 -5.07 -2.83 -0.33
C THR A 60 -5.89 -4.00 0.18
N THR A 61 -6.19 -4.92 -0.72
CA THR A 61 -6.83 -6.22 -0.45
C THR A 61 -6.17 -7.27 -1.35
N SER A 62 -6.31 -8.56 -1.00
CA SER A 62 -5.92 -9.62 -1.93
C SER A 62 -6.77 -9.55 -3.21
N TYR A 63 -6.13 -9.74 -4.36
CA TYR A 63 -6.79 -9.80 -5.67
C TYR A 63 -7.81 -10.94 -5.75
N ALA A 64 -7.67 -11.99 -4.92
CA ALA A 64 -8.66 -13.04 -4.78
C ALA A 64 -10.04 -12.52 -4.32
N ASN A 65 -10.09 -11.35 -3.67
CA ASN A 65 -11.33 -10.69 -3.25
C ASN A 65 -11.99 -9.88 -4.36
N LEU A 66 -11.42 -9.81 -5.57
CA LEU A 66 -11.98 -9.04 -6.69
C LEU A 66 -13.49 -9.31 -6.91
N PRO A 67 -13.99 -10.55 -6.94
CA PRO A 67 -15.43 -10.80 -7.10
C PRO A 67 -16.28 -10.17 -5.99
N ALA A 68 -15.83 -10.26 -4.74
CA ALA A 68 -16.52 -9.68 -3.58
C ALA A 68 -16.46 -8.15 -3.60
N VAL A 69 -15.30 -7.57 -3.96
CA VAL A 69 -15.14 -6.12 -4.16
C VAL A 69 -16.08 -5.60 -5.23
N MET A 70 -16.12 -6.27 -6.40
CA MET A 70 -17.00 -5.89 -7.50
C MET A 70 -18.49 -5.99 -7.13
N ALA A 71 -18.86 -6.91 -6.24
CA ALA A 71 -20.23 -7.03 -5.72
C ALA A 71 -20.58 -5.92 -4.71
N ALA A 72 -19.60 -5.45 -3.93
CA ALA A 72 -19.76 -4.39 -2.94
C ALA A 72 -19.71 -2.96 -3.55
N LEU A 73 -19.14 -2.83 -4.75
CA LEU A 73 -18.99 -1.56 -5.47
C LEU A 73 -20.25 -0.71 -5.59
N PRO A 74 -21.45 -1.25 -5.92
CA PRO A 74 -22.65 -0.42 -6.06
C PRO A 74 -23.06 0.28 -4.76
N GLU A 75 -22.74 -0.29 -3.60
CA GLU A 75 -22.96 0.35 -2.31
C GLU A 75 -21.90 1.42 -2.04
N ALA A 76 -20.62 1.08 -2.26
CA ALA A 76 -19.50 2.01 -2.09
C ALA A 76 -19.58 3.24 -3.03
N ALA A 77 -20.05 3.05 -4.26
CA ALA A 77 -20.11 4.08 -5.29
C ALA A 77 -21.17 5.16 -5.06
N LYS A 78 -22.13 4.95 -4.12
CA LYS A 78 -23.15 5.95 -3.79
C LYS A 78 -22.57 7.19 -3.12
N ALA A 79 -21.44 7.05 -2.42
CA ALA A 79 -20.71 8.17 -1.84
C ALA A 79 -19.80 8.80 -2.89
N HIS A 80 -18.87 8.02 -3.43
CA HIS A 80 -18.00 8.35 -4.55
C HIS A 80 -17.47 7.04 -5.16
N PRO A 81 -17.42 6.88 -6.49
CA PRO A 81 -16.93 5.65 -7.11
C PRO A 81 -15.43 5.49 -6.83
N PRO A 82 -15.00 4.38 -6.21
CA PRO A 82 -13.57 4.13 -6.02
C PRO A 82 -12.90 3.76 -7.34
N LEU A 83 -11.60 4.07 -7.41
CA LEU A 83 -10.68 3.54 -8.41
C LEU A 83 -10.15 2.21 -7.90
N ILE A 84 -10.25 1.16 -8.71
CA ILE A 84 -9.72 -0.17 -8.40
C ILE A 84 -8.68 -0.53 -9.43
N SER A 85 -7.52 -0.97 -8.96
CA SER A 85 -6.39 -1.39 -9.81
C SER A 85 -5.74 -2.62 -9.20
N GLY A 86 -5.54 -3.66 -10.01
CA GLY A 86 -4.81 -4.87 -9.63
C GLY A 86 -3.40 -4.92 -10.22
N GLY A 87 -2.72 -6.05 -10.02
CA GLY A 87 -1.39 -6.31 -10.56
C GLY A 87 -0.30 -5.57 -9.80
N TYR A 88 -0.39 -5.59 -8.47
CA TYR A 88 0.62 -5.05 -7.57
C TYR A 88 1.20 -6.16 -6.70
N SER A 89 2.43 -5.92 -6.24
CA SER A 89 3.07 -6.68 -5.18
C SER A 89 3.43 -5.73 -4.05
N LYS A 90 3.19 -6.15 -2.81
CA LYS A 90 3.63 -5.46 -1.61
C LYS A 90 5.01 -5.95 -1.24
N VAL A 91 6.01 -5.08 -1.31
CA VAL A 91 7.37 -5.34 -0.82
C VAL A 91 7.51 -4.72 0.55
N ASN A 92 7.87 -5.52 1.55
CA ASN A 92 8.01 -5.08 2.93
C ASN A 92 9.46 -5.17 3.39
N LEU A 93 9.99 -4.07 3.89
CA LEU A 93 11.28 -3.98 4.56
C LEU A 93 11.03 -3.94 6.06
N PHE A 94 11.50 -4.96 6.78
CA PHE A 94 11.34 -5.09 8.22
C PHE A 94 12.71 -5.02 8.93
N GLY A 95 12.74 -4.42 10.12
CA GLY A 95 13.81 -4.67 11.08
C GLY A 95 13.70 -3.88 12.37
N GLU A 96 14.07 -4.53 13.48
CA GLU A 96 13.95 -3.98 14.84
C GLU A 96 14.78 -2.71 15.05
N GLU A 97 15.90 -2.59 14.35
CA GLU A 97 16.80 -1.44 14.43
C GLU A 97 16.39 -0.29 13.49
N MET A 98 15.33 -0.45 12.68
CA MET A 98 14.86 0.59 11.76
C MET A 98 14.44 1.87 12.49
N VAL A 99 13.80 1.74 13.66
CA VAL A 99 13.33 2.88 14.46
C VAL A 99 14.46 3.84 14.88
N THR A 100 15.69 3.33 15.01
CA THR A 100 16.88 4.11 15.35
C THR A 100 17.81 4.38 14.16
N SER A 101 17.46 3.88 12.96
CA SER A 101 18.30 3.96 11.77
C SER A 101 17.84 5.07 10.82
N CYS A 102 18.65 6.11 10.64
CA CYS A 102 18.36 7.17 9.68
C CYS A 102 18.56 6.70 8.22
N GLY A 103 17.65 7.13 7.34
CA GLY A 103 17.84 7.03 5.88
C GLY A 103 17.44 5.69 5.25
N VAL A 104 16.76 4.79 5.98
CA VAL A 104 16.27 3.51 5.43
C VAL A 104 15.36 3.72 4.23
N ALA A 105 14.31 4.54 4.38
CA ALA A 105 13.39 4.86 3.29
C ALA A 105 14.12 5.53 2.12
N ALA A 106 15.01 6.50 2.38
CA ALA A 106 15.76 7.19 1.34
C ALA A 106 16.63 6.23 0.51
N ARG A 107 17.29 5.27 1.17
CA ARG A 107 18.07 4.22 0.50
C ARG A 107 17.18 3.31 -0.36
N ALA A 108 16.06 2.85 0.18
CA ALA A 108 15.12 1.97 -0.52
C ALA A 108 14.57 2.65 -1.78
N LEU A 109 14.08 3.89 -1.64
CA LEU A 109 13.56 4.68 -2.77
C LEU A 109 14.64 4.96 -3.82
N ARG A 110 15.88 5.20 -3.39
CA ARG A 110 17.01 5.41 -4.32
C ARG A 110 17.35 4.15 -5.11
N ALA A 111 17.32 2.98 -4.49
CA ALA A 111 17.58 1.72 -5.15
C ALA A 111 16.52 1.41 -6.22
N LEU A 112 15.24 1.54 -5.85
CA LEU A 112 14.12 1.34 -6.77
C LEU A 112 14.13 2.33 -7.93
N ALA A 113 14.36 3.61 -7.65
CA ALA A 113 14.49 4.64 -8.69
C ALA A 113 15.66 4.36 -9.65
N GLY A 114 16.78 3.81 -9.16
CA GLY A 114 17.91 3.41 -9.99
C GLY A 114 17.60 2.26 -10.96
N ALA A 115 16.59 1.45 -10.64
CA ALA A 115 16.13 0.33 -11.45
C ALA A 115 14.89 0.68 -12.32
N GLY A 116 14.38 1.91 -12.22
CA GLY A 116 13.15 2.32 -12.92
C GLY A 116 11.87 1.69 -12.35
N VAL A 117 11.88 1.27 -11.07
CA VAL A 117 10.71 0.71 -10.39
C VAL A 117 9.91 1.82 -9.72
N GLU A 118 8.66 2.00 -10.18
CA GLU A 118 7.73 2.98 -9.62
C GLU A 118 6.96 2.44 -8.42
N ILE A 119 6.60 3.34 -7.51
CA ILE A 119 5.92 3.00 -6.25
C ILE A 119 4.54 3.64 -6.24
N ALA A 120 3.52 2.80 -6.12
CA ALA A 120 2.12 3.21 -6.11
C ALA A 120 1.65 3.67 -4.72
N LEU A 121 2.19 3.07 -3.65
CA LEU A 121 1.77 3.35 -2.29
C LEU A 121 2.90 3.08 -1.30
N ILE A 122 3.00 3.88 -0.25
CA ILE A 122 3.93 3.68 0.87
C ILE A 122 3.13 3.71 2.17
N THR A 123 3.35 2.72 3.03
CA THR A 123 2.90 2.74 4.43
C THR A 123 4.06 2.36 5.34
N THR A 124 4.07 2.88 6.56
CA THR A 124 5.17 2.68 7.51
C THR A 124 4.67 2.32 8.90
N SER A 125 5.44 1.49 9.60
CA SER A 125 5.37 1.31 11.05
C SER A 125 6.74 1.66 11.66
N ASP A 126 6.90 1.53 12.97
CA ASP A 126 8.20 1.73 13.63
C ASP A 126 9.27 0.75 13.10
N LEU A 127 8.85 -0.44 12.68
CA LEU A 127 9.73 -1.54 12.29
C LEU A 127 9.61 -1.93 10.80
N ASP A 128 8.69 -1.31 10.07
CA ASP A 128 8.36 -1.69 8.69
C ASP A 128 8.22 -0.50 7.74
N ILE A 129 8.66 -0.71 6.51
CA ILE A 129 8.27 0.11 5.35
C ILE A 129 7.67 -0.85 4.32
N SER A 130 6.38 -0.69 4.03
CA SER A 130 5.71 -1.39 2.94
C SER A 130 5.64 -0.50 1.71
N LEU A 131 6.08 -1.03 0.58
CA LEU A 131 6.12 -0.39 -0.73
C LEU A 131 5.23 -1.20 -1.68
N LEU A 132 4.23 -0.57 -2.27
CA LEU A 132 3.39 -1.19 -3.28
C LEU A 132 3.99 -0.89 -4.66
N VAL A 133 4.43 -1.92 -5.38
CA VAL A 133 5.03 -1.81 -6.71
C VAL A 133 4.19 -2.60 -7.72
N ARG A 134 4.39 -2.37 -9.02
CA ARG A 134 3.76 -3.22 -10.05
C ARG A 134 4.29 -4.65 -9.92
N GLN A 135 3.41 -5.63 -10.06
CA GLN A 135 3.75 -7.05 -9.91
C GLN A 135 4.80 -7.50 -10.93
N GLN A 136 4.78 -6.92 -12.14
CA GLN A 136 5.81 -7.19 -13.16
C GLN A 136 7.23 -6.74 -12.75
N ASP A 137 7.34 -5.82 -11.79
CA ASP A 137 8.60 -5.26 -11.30
C ASP A 137 9.04 -5.89 -9.96
N GLU A 138 8.32 -6.90 -9.46
CA GLU A 138 8.55 -7.51 -8.15
C GLU A 138 9.97 -8.09 -8.02
N ASP A 139 10.40 -8.89 -8.99
CA ASP A 139 11.71 -9.53 -8.95
C ASP A 139 12.84 -8.49 -8.94
N THR A 140 12.74 -7.50 -9.84
CA THR A 140 13.67 -6.36 -9.91
C THR A 140 13.70 -5.58 -8.59
N ALA A 141 12.52 -5.29 -8.02
CA ALA A 141 12.42 -4.57 -6.75
C ALA A 141 13.11 -5.34 -5.61
N LEU A 142 12.86 -6.65 -5.50
CA LEU A 142 13.48 -7.49 -4.49
C LEU A 142 14.99 -7.58 -4.66
N GLU A 143 15.49 -7.73 -5.89
CA GLU A 143 16.91 -7.79 -6.19
C GLU A 143 17.64 -6.51 -5.74
N VAL A 144 17.19 -5.34 -6.20
CA VAL A 144 17.89 -4.08 -5.91
C VAL A 144 17.77 -3.65 -4.45
N LEU A 145 16.66 -4.00 -3.78
CA LEU A 145 16.52 -3.76 -2.34
C LEU A 145 17.44 -4.69 -1.54
N ARG A 146 17.52 -5.98 -1.89
CA ARG A 146 18.46 -6.92 -1.25
C ARG A 146 19.90 -6.46 -1.42
N GLU A 147 20.30 -6.03 -2.61
CA GLU A 147 21.62 -5.47 -2.85
C GLU A 147 21.86 -4.20 -2.00
N ALA A 148 20.91 -3.28 -1.98
CA ALA A 148 21.04 -2.02 -1.24
C ALA A 148 21.20 -2.20 0.28
N PHE A 149 20.65 -3.28 0.82
CA PHE A 149 20.68 -3.63 2.25
C PHE A 149 21.64 -4.79 2.59
N ALA A 150 22.33 -5.35 1.60
CA ALA A 150 23.25 -6.49 1.70
C ALA A 150 22.60 -7.74 2.33
N LEU A 151 21.43 -8.12 1.80
CA LEU A 151 20.62 -9.28 2.22
C LEU A 151 20.45 -10.33 1.12
#